data_AF-A0A4W5QK02-F1
#
_entry.id   AF-A0A4W5QK02-F1
#
_cell.length_a   1.000
_cell.length_b   1.000
_cell.length_c   1.000
_cell.angle_alpha   90.00
_cell.angle_beta   90.00
_cell.angle_gamma   90.00
#
_symmetry.space_group_name_H-M   'P 1'
#
loop_
_entity.id
_entity.type
_entity.pdbx_description
1 polymer ?
#
loop_
_entity_poly.entity_id
_entity_poly.type
_entity_poly.pdbx_seq_one_letter_code
_entity_poly.pdbx_strand_id
1 'polypeptide(L)'
;MKDVELNELDQGELRMTGDGPGAENNRRVKVLDEDVTFTGLSKEELMKVADTPGWVRTRWVFLVLSWLVWVGMLAGAIVIIVQAPRCKPVPEMNWWNQGPLYQISDLGAFNHDKGIKGVVEVLDRLNQLKVKGLVLGPLHTVQQDRVDTLNLVSMDPGVGTDQDLLALLDKAHKKGISVVLNLTPNPGVDPWFSPDLLPEVLDNVGSAAKHWLGMGVDGVQVSGLAAASSSPDWSKVQGIFQGNSTEQDVKKR
;
A
#
# COMPACT_ATOMS: atom_id res chain seq x y z
N MET A 1 -55.12 -0.70 29.77
CA MET A 1 -54.81 -1.97 30.45
C MET A 1 -53.71 -2.68 29.69
N LYS A 2 -52.48 -2.55 30.19
CA LYS A 2 -51.42 -3.57 30.17
C LYS A 2 -50.16 -2.91 30.72
N ASP A 3 -49.95 -3.16 31.99
CA ASP A 3 -48.79 -2.78 32.77
C ASP A 3 -47.56 -3.52 32.23
N VAL A 4 -46.46 -2.78 32.08
CA VAL A 4 -45.16 -3.31 31.69
C VAL A 4 -44.44 -3.64 32.98
N GLU A 5 -44.39 -4.93 33.30
CA GLU A 5 -43.59 -5.50 34.38
C GLU A 5 -42.11 -5.21 34.11
N LEU A 6 -41.45 -4.54 35.07
CA LEU A 6 -40.00 -4.38 35.07
C LEU A 6 -39.40 -5.53 35.88
N ASN A 7 -38.62 -6.35 35.16
CA ASN A 7 -37.82 -7.45 35.64
C ASN A 7 -37.02 -7.11 36.91
N GLU A 8 -37.05 -8.06 37.83
CA GLU A 8 -36.17 -8.18 38.99
C GLU A 8 -34.69 -8.17 38.55
N LEU A 9 -33.89 -7.34 39.22
CA LEU A 9 -32.44 -7.31 39.09
C LEU A 9 -31.84 -8.27 40.12
N ASP A 10 -31.33 -9.37 39.55
CA ASP A 10 -30.27 -10.27 40.02
C ASP A 10 -29.38 -9.69 41.15
N GLN A 11 -29.52 -10.24 42.36
CA GLN A 11 -28.60 -10.00 43.46
C GLN A 11 -27.76 -11.27 43.63
N GLY A 12 -26.60 -11.25 42.97
CA GLY A 12 -25.66 -12.35 42.89
C GLY A 12 -25.24 -12.92 44.24
N GLU A 13 -25.22 -14.25 44.28
CA GLU A 13 -24.53 -15.12 45.23
C GLU A 13 -23.16 -14.59 45.65
N LEU A 14 -22.91 -14.56 46.96
CA LEU A 14 -21.63 -15.02 47.53
C LEU A 14 -21.92 -15.80 48.82
N ARG A 15 -21.79 -17.13 48.72
CA ARG A 15 -21.80 -18.09 49.83
C ARG A 15 -20.51 -17.94 50.65
N MET A 16 -20.62 -18.00 51.98
CA MET A 16 -19.62 -18.64 52.84
C MET A 16 -20.33 -19.28 54.04
N THR A 17 -20.06 -20.56 54.22
CA THR A 17 -20.65 -21.50 55.19
C THR A 17 -19.92 -21.44 56.54
N GLY A 18 -20.61 -21.71 57.66
CA GLY A 18 -19.96 -22.16 58.89
C GLY A 18 -20.75 -22.01 60.20
N ASP A 19 -21.48 -23.07 60.57
CA ASP A 19 -21.84 -23.62 61.90
C ASP A 19 -22.35 -22.74 63.09
N GLY A 20 -23.43 -23.24 63.74
CA GLY A 20 -24.02 -22.76 65.02
C GLY A 20 -23.29 -23.32 66.28
N PRO A 21 -23.90 -23.40 67.49
CA PRO A 21 -25.31 -23.17 67.87
C PRO A 21 -25.56 -22.36 69.19
N GLY A 22 -26.81 -21.95 69.41
CA GLY A 22 -27.41 -21.86 70.76
C GLY A 22 -27.50 -20.49 71.43
N ALA A 23 -28.74 -20.13 71.84
CA ALA A 23 -29.14 -19.54 73.13
C ALA A 23 -30.27 -18.51 72.98
N GLU A 24 -31.44 -18.93 73.45
CA GLU A 24 -32.63 -18.16 73.78
C GLU A 24 -32.33 -17.08 74.84
N ASN A 25 -32.72 -15.81 74.61
CA ASN A 25 -33.46 -14.98 75.57
C ASN A 25 -33.64 -13.50 75.16
N ASN A 26 -34.86 -13.01 75.42
CA ASN A 26 -35.22 -11.65 75.83
C ASN A 26 -35.13 -10.47 74.85
N ARG A 27 -36.30 -10.24 74.21
CA ARG A 27 -37.04 -8.97 74.15
C ARG A 27 -36.36 -7.78 74.87
N ARG A 28 -35.68 -6.94 74.09
CA ARG A 28 -35.68 -5.48 74.27
C ARG A 28 -35.47 -4.86 72.89
N VAL A 29 -36.56 -4.34 72.33
CA VAL A 29 -36.48 -3.35 71.24
C VAL A 29 -35.77 -2.15 71.82
N LYS A 30 -34.44 -2.11 71.67
CA LYS A 30 -33.72 -0.84 71.64
C LYS A 30 -33.96 -0.30 70.25
N VAL A 31 -34.85 0.68 70.17
CA VAL A 31 -34.81 1.67 69.09
C VAL A 31 -33.43 2.30 69.21
N LEU A 32 -32.48 1.77 68.46
CA LEU A 32 -31.30 2.51 68.06
C LEU A 32 -31.79 3.29 66.86
N ASP A 33 -31.88 4.61 67.03
CA ASP A 33 -32.03 5.56 65.95
C ASP A 33 -31.06 5.16 64.83
N GLU A 34 -31.59 4.57 63.75
CA GLU A 34 -30.86 4.55 62.50
C GLU A 34 -30.75 6.01 62.10
N ASP A 35 -29.53 6.55 62.18
CA ASP A 35 -29.15 7.76 61.47
C ASP A 35 -29.44 7.50 59.98
N VAL A 36 -30.68 7.79 59.56
CA VAL A 36 -31.08 7.71 58.16
C VAL A 36 -30.31 8.80 57.45
N THR A 37 -29.13 8.44 56.96
CA THR A 37 -28.39 9.24 56.01
C THR A 37 -29.34 9.51 54.85
N PHE A 38 -29.68 10.78 54.67
CA PHE A 38 -30.64 11.22 53.67
C PHE A 38 -30.13 10.86 52.26
N THR A 39 -30.58 9.74 51.70
CA THR A 39 -30.14 9.23 50.39
C THR A 39 -30.92 9.84 49.20
N GLY A 40 -31.48 11.04 49.38
CA GLY A 40 -32.17 11.81 48.33
C GLY A 40 -33.66 12.07 48.59
N LEU A 41 -34.24 13.04 47.87
CA LEU A 41 -35.68 13.33 47.88
C LEU A 41 -36.46 12.25 47.11
N SER A 42 -37.64 11.87 47.62
CA SER A 42 -38.63 11.08 46.88
C SER A 42 -39.18 11.89 45.70
N LYS A 43 -39.65 11.21 44.64
CA LYS A 43 -40.17 11.83 43.40
C LYS A 43 -41.22 12.92 43.66
N GLU A 44 -42.14 12.65 44.58
CA GLU A 44 -43.24 13.55 44.95
C GLU A 44 -42.72 14.86 45.55
N GLU A 45 -41.73 14.76 46.45
CA GLU A 45 -41.13 15.91 47.14
C GLU A 45 -40.19 16.70 46.21
N LEU A 46 -39.52 16.00 45.28
CA LEU A 46 -38.67 16.63 44.27
C LEU A 46 -39.49 17.46 43.28
N MET A 47 -40.63 16.95 42.79
CA MET A 47 -41.48 17.67 41.84
C MET A 47 -42.09 18.95 42.44
N LYS A 48 -42.46 18.93 43.74
CA LYS A 48 -42.95 20.13 44.45
C LYS A 48 -41.94 21.28 44.45
N VAL A 49 -40.66 20.97 44.60
CA VAL A 49 -39.57 21.97 44.59
C VAL A 49 -39.13 22.31 43.16
N ALA A 50 -39.12 21.33 42.26
CA ALA A 50 -38.65 21.47 40.89
C ALA A 50 -39.57 22.30 39.97
N ASP A 51 -40.88 22.33 40.24
CA ASP A 51 -41.85 23.12 39.45
C ASP A 51 -41.96 24.59 39.89
N THR A 52 -41.13 25.03 40.84
CA THR A 52 -41.10 26.45 41.21
C THR A 52 -40.67 27.32 40.01
N PRO A 53 -41.29 28.50 39.79
CA PRO A 53 -41.06 29.31 38.60
C PRO A 53 -39.60 29.79 38.45
N GLY A 54 -38.86 29.87 39.56
CA GLY A 54 -37.42 30.13 39.55
C GLY A 54 -36.62 28.96 38.97
N TRP A 55 -36.89 27.72 39.39
CA TRP A 55 -36.15 26.53 38.97
C TRP A 55 -36.46 26.14 37.52
N VAL A 56 -37.72 26.29 37.10
CA VAL A 56 -38.12 26.09 35.70
C VAL A 56 -37.37 27.05 34.77
N ARG A 57 -37.26 28.34 35.13
CA ARG A 57 -36.49 29.32 34.36
C ARG A 57 -35.02 28.95 34.29
N THR A 58 -34.41 28.57 35.41
CA THR A 58 -33.01 28.13 35.47
C THR A 58 -32.75 26.92 34.56
N ARG A 59 -33.66 25.92 34.54
CA ARG A 59 -33.55 24.76 33.65
C ARG A 59 -33.62 25.15 32.17
N TRP A 60 -34.56 26.01 31.79
CA TRP A 60 -34.67 26.50 30.41
C TRP A 60 -33.44 27.31 30.00
N VAL A 61 -32.88 28.12 30.90
CA VAL A 61 -31.63 28.87 30.65
C VAL A 61 -30.46 27.92 30.39
N PHE A 62 -30.26 26.89 31.22
CA PHE A 62 -29.20 25.90 31.00
C PHE A 62 -29.41 25.09 29.72
N LEU A 63 -30.66 24.73 29.40
CA LEU A 63 -30.98 24.02 28.16
C LEU A 63 -30.62 24.87 26.93
N VAL A 64 -31.06 26.14 26.91
CA VAL A 64 -30.76 27.06 25.79
C VAL A 64 -29.26 27.31 25.67
N LEU A 65 -28.55 27.53 26.78
CA LEU A 65 -27.09 27.72 26.77
C LEU A 65 -26.38 26.48 26.21
N SER A 66 -26.80 25.27 26.62
CA SER A 66 -26.25 24.02 26.09
C SER A 66 -26.42 23.89 24.58
N TRP A 67 -27.59 24.24 24.04
CA TRP A 67 -27.82 24.27 22.59
C TRP A 67 -26.98 25.32 21.87
N LEU A 68 -26.80 26.51 22.45
CA LEU A 68 -25.96 27.56 21.86
C LEU A 68 -24.48 27.12 21.79
N VAL A 69 -23.97 26.48 22.85
CA VAL A 69 -22.61 25.92 22.86
C VAL A 69 -22.47 24.81 21.82
N TRP A 70 -23.46 23.92 21.73
CA TRP A 70 -23.46 22.83 20.74
C TRP A 70 -23.44 23.34 19.30
N VAL A 71 -24.32 24.31 18.98
CA VAL A 71 -24.35 24.95 17.65
C VAL A 71 -23.05 25.71 17.39
N GLY A 72 -22.51 26.41 18.39
CA GLY A 72 -21.23 27.12 18.27
C GLY A 72 -20.06 26.17 17.98
N MET A 73 -20.02 25.01 18.65
CA MET A 73 -19.02 23.97 18.40
C MET A 73 -19.16 23.38 16.98
N LEU A 74 -20.39 23.10 16.54
CA LEU A 74 -20.66 22.58 15.20
C LEU A 74 -20.26 23.59 14.12
N ALA A 75 -20.65 24.85 14.28
CA ALA A 75 -20.27 25.93 13.36
C ALA A 75 -18.74 26.12 13.32
N GLY A 76 -18.08 26.08 14.49
CA GLY A 76 -16.62 26.15 14.58
C GLY A 76 -15.93 25.02 13.83
N ALA A 77 -16.41 23.77 13.97
CA ALA A 77 -15.87 22.63 13.24
C ALA A 77 -16.02 22.79 11.71
N ILE A 78 -17.19 23.25 11.24
CA ILE A 78 -17.43 23.51 9.82
C ILE A 78 -16.48 24.60 9.30
N VAL A 79 -16.32 25.69 10.05
CA VAL A 79 -15.42 26.79 9.68
C VAL A 79 -13.98 26.31 9.55
N ILE A 80 -13.50 25.48 10.48
CA ILE A 80 -12.14 24.91 10.41
C ILE A 80 -11.96 24.07 9.14
N ILE A 81 -12.93 23.22 8.79
CA ILE A 81 -12.86 22.37 7.59
C ILE A 81 -12.85 23.21 6.30
N VAL A 82 -13.65 24.28 6.24
CA VAL A 82 -13.76 25.15 5.05
C VAL A 82 -12.50 26.01 4.88
N GLN A 83 -11.91 26.48 5.97
CA GLN A 83 -10.68 27.29 5.93
C GLN A 83 -9.42 26.43 5.73
N ALA A 84 -9.46 25.14 6.07
CA ALA A 84 -8.33 24.24 5.85
C ALA A 84 -8.00 24.15 4.35
N PRO A 85 -6.77 24.48 3.93
CA PRO A 85 -6.39 24.38 2.53
C PRO A 85 -6.48 22.92 2.07
N ARG A 86 -6.97 22.71 0.84
CA ARG A 86 -7.01 21.38 0.24
C ARG A 86 -5.59 20.84 0.08
N CYS A 87 -5.39 19.57 0.44
CA CYS A 87 -4.16 18.87 0.12
C CYS A 87 -3.96 18.87 -1.40
N LYS A 88 -2.72 19.11 -1.85
CA LYS A 88 -2.38 18.94 -3.27
C LYS A 88 -2.59 17.46 -3.63
N PRO A 89 -3.23 17.14 -4.78
CA PRO A 89 -3.30 15.77 -5.23
C PRO A 89 -1.87 15.23 -5.39
N VAL A 90 -1.65 13.99 -4.97
CA VAL A 90 -0.36 13.33 -5.18
C VAL A 90 -0.18 13.21 -6.70
N PRO A 91 0.93 13.71 -7.27
CA PRO A 91 1.17 13.57 -8.71
C PRO A 91 1.21 12.08 -9.07
N GLU A 92 0.66 11.71 -10.22
CA GLU A 92 0.81 10.35 -10.73
C GLU A 92 2.29 10.08 -10.98
N MET A 93 2.84 9.06 -10.30
CA MET A 93 4.25 8.68 -10.38
C MET A 93 4.37 7.36 -11.15
N ASN A 94 5.14 7.40 -12.24
CA ASN A 94 5.53 6.20 -12.97
C ASN A 94 6.29 5.23 -12.04
N TRP A 95 6.28 3.94 -12.37
CA TRP A 95 6.90 2.89 -11.54
C TRP A 95 8.40 3.14 -11.29
N TRP A 96 9.11 3.71 -12.27
CA TRP A 96 10.53 4.05 -12.13
C TRP A 96 10.81 5.22 -11.17
N ASN A 97 9.80 6.02 -10.83
CA ASN A 97 9.92 7.09 -9.83
C ASN A 97 9.67 6.59 -8.38
N GLN A 98 9.21 5.35 -8.22
CA GLN A 98 8.76 4.83 -6.91
C GLN A 98 9.91 4.31 -6.03
N GLY A 99 11.13 4.17 -6.56
CA GLY A 99 12.27 3.69 -5.79
C GLY A 99 13.52 3.38 -6.62
N PRO A 100 14.58 2.86 -5.99
CA PRO A 100 15.83 2.58 -6.67
C PRO A 100 15.70 1.40 -7.64
N LEU A 101 16.48 1.47 -8.72
CA LEU A 101 16.68 0.37 -9.65
C LEU A 101 18.04 -0.30 -9.36
N TYR A 102 18.08 -1.62 -9.43
CA TYR A 102 19.29 -2.40 -9.25
C TYR A 102 19.71 -3.03 -10.57
N GLN A 103 20.97 -2.83 -10.98
CA GLN A 103 21.50 -3.35 -12.24
C GLN A 103 22.36 -4.58 -12.00
N ILE A 104 22.05 -5.67 -12.70
CA ILE A 104 22.82 -6.91 -12.73
C ILE A 104 23.38 -7.05 -14.13
N SER A 105 24.64 -6.63 -14.35
CA SER A 105 25.24 -6.65 -15.68
C SER A 105 25.61 -8.06 -16.16
N ASP A 106 26.03 -8.94 -15.25
CA ASP A 106 26.43 -10.32 -15.55
C ASP A 106 25.61 -11.29 -14.70
N LEU A 107 24.73 -12.05 -15.36
CA LEU A 107 23.83 -13.02 -14.72
C LEU A 107 24.54 -14.31 -14.32
N GLY A 108 25.63 -14.67 -14.99
CA GLY A 108 26.45 -15.83 -14.64
C GLY A 108 27.24 -15.57 -13.36
N ALA A 109 27.94 -14.44 -13.30
CA ALA A 109 28.74 -14.08 -12.13
C ALA A 109 27.93 -13.72 -10.88
N PHE A 110 26.65 -13.33 -11.03
CA PHE A 110 25.84 -12.83 -9.91
C PHE A 110 25.52 -13.89 -8.84
N ASN A 111 25.28 -15.14 -9.23
CA ASN A 111 24.94 -16.22 -8.29
C ASN A 111 25.42 -17.59 -8.78
N HIS A 112 26.74 -17.81 -8.75
CA HIS A 112 27.38 -19.11 -9.01
C HIS A 112 26.97 -19.76 -10.34
N ASP A 113 26.93 -19.00 -11.44
CA ASP A 113 26.60 -19.48 -12.79
C ASP A 113 25.19 -20.09 -12.93
N LYS A 114 24.26 -19.76 -12.01
CA LYS A 114 22.85 -20.18 -12.09
C LYS A 114 21.99 -19.30 -13.01
N GLY A 115 22.56 -18.23 -13.59
CA GLY A 115 21.87 -17.32 -14.48
C GLY A 115 20.56 -16.76 -13.90
N ILE A 116 19.48 -16.79 -14.70
CA ILE A 116 18.16 -16.26 -14.31
C ILE A 116 17.60 -16.94 -13.05
N LYS A 117 17.80 -18.26 -12.89
CA LYS A 117 17.34 -18.98 -11.68
C LYS A 117 18.01 -18.44 -10.43
N GLY A 118 19.29 -18.07 -10.54
CA GLY A 118 20.02 -17.42 -9.47
C GLY A 118 19.39 -16.10 -9.03
N VAL A 119 18.88 -15.31 -9.98
CA VAL A 119 18.16 -14.06 -9.69
C VAL A 119 16.84 -14.34 -8.97
N VAL A 120 16.09 -15.37 -9.39
CA VAL A 120 14.82 -15.78 -8.74
C VAL A 120 15.02 -16.13 -7.27
N GLU A 121 16.15 -16.79 -6.92
CA GLU A 121 16.53 -17.11 -5.54
C GLU A 121 16.86 -15.84 -4.73
N VAL A 122 17.54 -14.86 -5.34
CA VAL A 122 17.98 -13.62 -4.66
C VAL A 122 16.86 -12.57 -4.60
N LEU A 123 15.82 -12.71 -5.40
CA LEU A 123 14.72 -11.74 -5.52
C LEU A 123 14.06 -11.40 -4.18
N ASP A 124 13.95 -12.37 -3.28
CA ASP A 124 13.43 -12.16 -1.92
C ASP A 124 14.33 -11.22 -1.10
N ARG A 125 15.65 -11.31 -1.26
CA ARG A 125 16.63 -10.40 -0.65
C ARG A 125 16.59 -9.01 -1.30
N LEU A 126 16.43 -8.93 -2.62
CA LEU A 126 16.27 -7.64 -3.31
C LEU A 126 15.00 -6.90 -2.87
N ASN A 127 13.92 -7.63 -2.59
CA ASN A 127 12.71 -7.04 -2.05
C ASN A 127 12.91 -6.47 -0.63
N GLN A 128 13.74 -7.09 0.20
CA GLN A 128 14.11 -6.55 1.52
C GLN A 128 14.87 -5.21 1.41
N LEU A 129 15.65 -5.04 0.34
CA LEU A 129 16.33 -3.78 0.01
C LEU A 129 15.38 -2.71 -0.56
N LYS A 130 14.08 -3.02 -0.71
CA LYS A 130 13.04 -2.13 -1.26
C LYS A 130 13.35 -1.62 -2.67
N VAL A 131 14.04 -2.42 -3.47
CA VAL A 131 14.27 -2.16 -4.89
C VAL A 131 12.94 -2.23 -5.64
N LYS A 132 12.69 -1.28 -6.54
CA LYS A 132 11.45 -1.20 -7.35
C LYS A 132 11.63 -1.65 -8.79
N GLY A 133 12.85 -1.59 -9.30
CA GLY A 133 13.18 -2.05 -10.64
C GLY A 133 14.43 -2.90 -10.65
N LEU A 134 14.44 -3.95 -11.47
CA LEU A 134 15.62 -4.75 -11.74
C LEU A 134 16.01 -4.56 -13.19
N VAL A 135 17.27 -4.21 -13.44
CA VAL A 135 17.84 -4.10 -14.77
C VAL A 135 18.71 -5.31 -15.00
N LEU A 136 18.21 -6.24 -15.82
CA LEU A 136 18.94 -7.43 -16.22
C LEU A 136 19.88 -7.06 -17.36
N GLY A 137 21.11 -7.54 -17.29
CA GLY A 137 22.09 -7.43 -18.35
C GLY A 137 21.63 -8.13 -19.64
N PRO A 138 22.41 -7.98 -20.72
CA PRO A 138 22.12 -8.62 -22.00
C PRO A 138 21.83 -10.12 -21.83
N LEU A 139 20.62 -10.54 -22.18
CA LEU A 139 20.24 -11.96 -22.22
C LEU A 139 20.72 -12.65 -23.50
N HIS A 140 21.04 -11.84 -24.51
CA HIS A 140 21.53 -12.28 -25.80
C HIS A 140 23.05 -12.44 -25.80
N THR A 141 23.53 -13.43 -26.55
CA THR A 141 24.96 -13.56 -26.86
C THR A 141 25.29 -12.68 -28.06
N VAL A 142 26.26 -11.79 -27.93
CA VAL A 142 26.86 -11.07 -29.07
C VAL A 142 28.37 -11.22 -29.00
N GLN A 143 29.00 -11.59 -30.11
CA GLN A 143 30.44 -11.45 -30.23
C GLN A 143 30.81 -9.98 -30.44
N GLN A 144 31.83 -9.53 -29.74
CA GLN A 144 32.29 -8.16 -29.81
C GLN A 144 32.53 -7.72 -31.27
N ASP A 145 31.96 -6.57 -31.65
CA ASP A 145 32.16 -5.90 -32.95
C ASP A 145 31.72 -6.72 -34.18
N ARG A 146 30.87 -7.75 -34.02
CA ARG A 146 30.31 -8.57 -35.12
C ARG A 146 28.79 -8.55 -35.19
N VAL A 147 28.26 -7.78 -36.13
CA VAL A 147 26.81 -7.65 -36.37
C VAL A 147 26.18 -8.97 -36.85
N ASP A 148 26.90 -9.81 -37.59
CA ASP A 148 26.39 -11.10 -38.09
C ASP A 148 25.97 -12.08 -36.98
N THR A 149 26.46 -11.86 -35.76
CA THR A 149 26.13 -12.68 -34.58
C THR A 149 25.05 -12.05 -33.69
N LEU A 150 24.51 -10.90 -34.08
CA LEU A 150 23.54 -10.15 -33.31
C LEU A 150 22.17 -10.81 -33.37
N ASN A 151 21.83 -11.57 -32.34
CA ASN A 151 20.47 -12.06 -32.13
C ASN A 151 19.93 -11.60 -30.78
N LEU A 152 19.23 -10.46 -30.80
CA LEU A 152 18.62 -9.83 -29.61
C LEU A 152 17.32 -10.52 -29.14
N VAL A 153 16.79 -11.44 -29.94
CA VAL A 153 15.53 -12.16 -29.65
C VAL A 153 15.84 -13.48 -28.94
N SER A 154 16.90 -14.16 -29.34
CA SER A 154 17.28 -15.44 -28.71
C SER A 154 18.06 -15.23 -27.42
N MET A 155 17.67 -15.96 -26.38
CA MET A 155 18.41 -16.04 -25.12
C MET A 155 19.61 -16.98 -25.24
N ASP A 156 20.72 -16.64 -24.59
CA ASP A 156 21.87 -17.52 -24.44
C ASP A 156 21.50 -18.74 -23.57
N PRO A 157 21.70 -19.99 -24.05
CA PRO A 157 21.48 -21.20 -23.26
C PRO A 157 22.25 -21.24 -21.93
N GLY A 158 23.39 -20.54 -21.83
CA GLY A 158 24.17 -20.41 -20.60
C GLY A 158 23.54 -19.50 -19.56
N VAL A 159 22.67 -18.58 -19.97
CA VAL A 159 21.98 -17.62 -19.07
C VAL A 159 20.66 -18.18 -18.57
N GLY A 160 19.93 -18.91 -19.41
CA GLY A 160 18.69 -19.58 -19.02
C GLY A 160 17.79 -19.94 -20.20
N THR A 161 16.52 -20.21 -19.87
CA THR A 161 15.45 -20.47 -20.85
C THR A 161 14.35 -19.42 -20.75
N ASP A 162 13.54 -19.27 -21.81
CA ASP A 162 12.39 -18.37 -21.81
C ASP A 162 11.41 -18.68 -20.66
N GLN A 163 11.27 -19.95 -20.29
CA GLN A 163 10.45 -20.37 -19.15
C GLN A 163 10.99 -19.84 -17.82
N ASP A 164 12.30 -19.83 -17.65
CA ASP A 164 12.94 -19.29 -16.45
C ASP A 164 12.72 -17.78 -16.35
N LEU A 165 12.76 -17.07 -17.47
CA LEU A 165 12.45 -15.64 -17.50
C LEU A 165 10.99 -15.38 -17.16
N LEU A 166 10.04 -16.13 -17.71
CA LEU A 166 8.63 -16.00 -17.36
C LEU A 166 8.39 -16.23 -15.87
N ALA A 167 9.07 -17.23 -15.28
CA ALA A 167 9.01 -17.47 -13.84
C ALA A 167 9.60 -16.31 -13.02
N LEU A 168 10.70 -15.70 -13.50
CA LEU A 168 11.28 -14.50 -12.88
C LEU A 168 10.31 -13.31 -12.94
N LEU A 169 9.71 -13.05 -14.11
CA LEU A 169 8.76 -11.96 -14.32
C LEU A 169 7.55 -12.10 -13.39
N ASP A 170 6.92 -13.28 -13.36
CA ASP A 170 5.77 -13.55 -12.49
C ASP A 170 6.13 -13.35 -11.00
N LYS A 171 7.29 -13.85 -10.56
CA LYS A 171 7.74 -13.67 -9.17
C LYS A 171 8.10 -12.22 -8.85
N ALA A 172 8.67 -11.47 -9.79
CA ALA A 172 9.03 -10.06 -9.63
C ALA A 172 7.78 -9.17 -9.56
N HIS A 173 6.83 -9.38 -10.49
CA HIS A 173 5.57 -8.65 -10.52
C HIS A 173 4.71 -8.89 -9.28
N LYS A 174 4.67 -10.14 -8.78
CA LYS A 174 4.02 -10.46 -7.49
C LYS A 174 4.60 -9.69 -6.29
N LYS A 175 5.85 -9.26 -6.39
CA LYS A 175 6.54 -8.46 -5.36
C LYS A 175 6.51 -6.96 -5.65
N GLY A 176 5.89 -6.54 -6.75
CA GLY A 176 5.87 -5.15 -7.20
C GLY A 176 7.24 -4.64 -7.65
N ILE A 177 8.08 -5.55 -8.16
CA ILE A 177 9.38 -5.23 -8.78
C ILE A 177 9.17 -5.27 -10.29
N SER A 178 9.48 -4.16 -10.97
CA SER A 178 9.44 -4.08 -12.42
C SER A 178 10.75 -4.62 -13.01
N VAL A 179 10.70 -5.28 -14.16
CA VAL A 179 11.89 -5.86 -14.79
C VAL A 179 12.19 -5.14 -16.09
N VAL A 180 13.43 -4.68 -16.22
CA VAL A 180 13.98 -4.00 -17.39
C VAL A 180 15.06 -4.87 -17.99
N LEU A 181 15.06 -5.01 -19.32
CA LEU A 181 16.07 -5.76 -20.03
C LEU A 181 17.06 -4.84 -20.74
N ASN A 182 18.35 -5.08 -20.58
CA ASN A 182 19.38 -4.42 -21.35
C ASN A 182 19.49 -5.05 -22.74
N LEU A 183 19.13 -4.29 -23.79
CA LEU A 183 19.21 -4.70 -25.20
C LEU A 183 20.36 -3.98 -25.92
N THR A 184 21.46 -3.69 -25.22
CA THR A 184 22.63 -3.06 -25.84
C THR A 184 23.21 -3.97 -26.93
N PRO A 185 23.27 -3.51 -28.19
CA PRO A 185 23.65 -4.37 -29.31
C PRO A 185 25.09 -4.86 -29.26
N ASN A 186 26.05 -3.97 -28.93
CA ASN A 186 27.46 -4.31 -28.90
C ASN A 186 28.03 -4.10 -27.48
N PRO A 187 28.68 -5.12 -26.88
CA PRO A 187 29.44 -4.94 -25.63
C PRO A 187 30.81 -4.25 -25.84
N GLY A 188 31.19 -3.96 -27.10
CA GLY A 188 32.44 -3.28 -27.46
C GLY A 188 32.47 -1.78 -27.13
N VAL A 189 33.45 -1.08 -27.74
CA VAL A 189 33.69 0.36 -27.50
C VAL A 189 32.51 1.22 -27.97
N ASP A 190 31.94 0.86 -29.13
CA ASP A 190 30.77 1.52 -29.71
C ASP A 190 29.52 0.66 -29.55
N PRO A 191 28.56 1.03 -28.68
CA PRO A 191 27.37 0.22 -28.38
C PRO A 191 26.44 -0.05 -29.57
N TRP A 192 26.52 0.80 -30.60
CA TRP A 192 25.66 0.77 -31.80
C TRP A 192 26.40 0.34 -33.07
N PHE A 193 27.60 -0.23 -32.93
CA PHE A 193 28.51 -0.52 -34.05
C PHE A 193 28.80 0.76 -34.87
N SER A 194 29.21 0.59 -36.12
CA SER A 194 29.48 1.69 -37.03
C SER A 194 28.17 2.35 -37.54
N PRO A 195 28.20 3.65 -37.90
CA PRO A 195 27.01 4.39 -38.36
C PRO A 195 26.28 3.73 -39.55
N ASP A 196 27.02 3.03 -40.41
CA ASP A 196 26.49 2.36 -41.61
C ASP A 196 25.53 1.21 -41.27
N LEU A 197 25.70 0.58 -40.11
CA LEU A 197 24.92 -0.58 -39.65
C LEU A 197 23.79 -0.17 -38.71
N LEU A 198 23.72 1.10 -38.35
CA LEU A 198 22.77 1.64 -37.38
C LEU A 198 21.29 1.41 -37.76
N PRO A 199 20.85 1.50 -39.04
CA PRO A 199 19.46 1.21 -39.42
C PRO A 199 19.07 -0.25 -39.19
N GLU A 200 19.95 -1.20 -39.53
CA GLU A 200 19.72 -2.64 -39.35
C GLU A 200 19.69 -3.01 -37.87
N VAL A 201 20.63 -2.47 -37.09
CA VAL A 201 20.70 -2.68 -35.64
C VAL A 201 19.46 -2.10 -34.95
N LEU A 202 18.98 -0.92 -35.36
CA LEU A 202 17.75 -0.33 -34.82
C LEU A 202 16.51 -1.19 -35.09
N ASP A 203 16.38 -1.77 -36.28
CA ASP A 203 15.26 -2.65 -36.62
C ASP A 203 15.28 -3.94 -35.77
N ASN A 204 16.48 -4.51 -35.58
CA ASN A 204 16.68 -5.66 -34.68
C ASN A 204 16.34 -5.32 -33.22
N VAL A 205 16.76 -4.15 -32.72
CA VAL A 205 16.42 -3.68 -31.37
C VAL A 205 14.92 -3.45 -31.23
N GLY A 206 14.27 -2.86 -32.23
CA GLY A 206 12.82 -2.65 -32.23
C GLY A 206 12.04 -3.96 -32.21
N SER A 207 12.46 -4.93 -33.03
CA SER A 207 11.86 -6.27 -33.08
C SER A 207 12.05 -7.03 -31.77
N ALA A 208 13.26 -7.00 -31.20
CA ALA A 208 13.53 -7.58 -29.88
C ALA A 208 12.72 -6.90 -28.78
N ALA A 209 12.68 -5.57 -28.74
CA ALA A 209 11.90 -4.83 -27.77
C ALA A 209 10.42 -5.24 -27.82
N LYS A 210 9.83 -5.35 -29.02
CA LYS A 210 8.44 -5.82 -29.18
C LYS A 210 8.24 -7.24 -28.66
N HIS A 211 9.20 -8.14 -28.90
CA HIS A 211 9.16 -9.51 -28.41
C HIS A 211 9.20 -9.59 -26.87
N TRP A 212 10.19 -8.94 -26.25
CA TRP A 212 10.37 -8.96 -24.79
C TRP A 212 9.24 -8.23 -24.04
N LEU A 213 8.79 -7.08 -24.56
CA LEU A 213 7.62 -6.37 -24.03
C LEU A 213 6.34 -7.23 -24.13
N GLY A 214 6.19 -8.01 -25.22
CA GLY A 214 5.09 -8.95 -25.37
C GLY A 214 5.12 -10.12 -24.37
N MET A 215 6.30 -10.49 -23.88
CA MET A 215 6.46 -11.50 -22.81
C MET A 215 6.23 -10.96 -21.40
N GLY A 216 6.08 -9.63 -21.24
CA GLY A 216 5.79 -9.00 -19.95
C GLY A 216 7.00 -8.29 -19.31
N VAL A 217 8.04 -7.97 -20.07
CA VAL A 217 9.10 -7.08 -19.60
C VAL A 217 8.54 -5.64 -19.51
N ASP A 218 8.87 -4.90 -18.45
CA ASP A 218 8.30 -3.56 -18.18
C ASP A 218 9.10 -2.41 -18.81
N GLY A 219 10.31 -2.68 -19.29
CA GLY A 219 11.14 -1.68 -19.94
C GLY A 219 12.40 -2.23 -20.60
N VAL A 220 13.06 -1.40 -21.39
CA VAL A 220 14.31 -1.72 -22.06
C VAL A 220 15.36 -0.67 -21.73
N GLN A 221 16.57 -1.12 -21.40
CA GLN A 221 17.76 -0.28 -21.26
C GLN A 221 18.62 -0.42 -22.52
N VAL A 222 19.06 0.69 -23.08
CA VAL A 222 20.07 0.74 -24.15
C VAL A 222 21.17 1.72 -23.77
N SER A 223 22.43 1.32 -23.96
CA SER A 223 23.59 2.19 -23.77
C SER A 223 23.89 3.03 -25.02
N GLY A 224 24.63 4.13 -24.87
CA GLY A 224 25.09 4.92 -26.02
C GLY A 224 23.99 5.63 -26.81
N LEU A 225 22.86 5.96 -26.16
CA LEU A 225 21.65 6.46 -26.83
C LEU A 225 21.88 7.69 -27.72
N ALA A 226 22.89 8.52 -27.46
CA ALA A 226 23.19 9.72 -28.25
C ALA A 226 23.39 9.44 -29.75
N ALA A 227 24.00 8.30 -30.09
CA ALA A 227 24.20 7.88 -31.48
C ALA A 227 22.86 7.46 -32.12
N ALA A 228 22.08 6.64 -31.42
CA ALA A 228 20.78 6.16 -31.90
C ALA A 228 19.73 7.26 -32.00
N SER A 229 19.64 8.17 -31.01
CA SER A 229 18.63 9.24 -30.96
C SER A 229 18.81 10.28 -32.07
N SER A 230 20.01 10.37 -32.64
CA SER A 230 20.31 11.27 -33.76
C SER A 230 19.80 10.72 -35.10
N SER A 231 19.42 9.43 -35.15
CA SER A 231 18.88 8.79 -36.34
C SER A 231 17.39 9.10 -36.53
N PRO A 232 16.92 9.35 -37.77
CA PRO A 232 15.50 9.56 -38.05
C PRO A 232 14.63 8.34 -37.70
N ASP A 233 15.19 7.14 -37.74
CA ASP A 233 14.49 5.88 -37.46
C ASP A 233 14.21 5.65 -35.96
N TRP A 234 14.84 6.43 -35.07
CA TRP A 234 14.61 6.35 -33.63
C TRP A 234 13.14 6.59 -33.24
N SER A 235 12.44 7.45 -33.98
CA SER A 235 11.01 7.73 -33.77
C SER A 235 10.12 6.49 -33.87
N LYS A 236 10.45 5.56 -34.79
CA LYS A 236 9.74 4.28 -34.95
C LYS A 236 9.92 3.39 -33.73
N VAL A 237 11.15 3.31 -33.24
CA VAL A 237 11.51 2.53 -32.05
C VAL A 237 10.83 3.12 -30.81
N GLN A 238 10.82 4.45 -30.65
CA GLN A 238 10.16 5.13 -29.55
C GLN A 238 8.65 4.87 -29.51
N GLY A 239 7.99 4.79 -30.68
CA GLY A 239 6.57 4.47 -30.79
C GLY A 239 6.19 3.10 -30.20
N ILE A 240 7.08 2.11 -30.29
CA ILE A 240 6.88 0.76 -29.73
C ILE A 240 6.77 0.82 -28.20
N PHE A 241 7.61 1.65 -27.56
CA PHE A 241 7.62 1.78 -26.11
C PHE A 241 6.43 2.59 -25.57
N GLN A 242 6.03 3.66 -26.27
CA GLN A 242 4.92 4.51 -25.82
C GLN A 242 3.54 3.87 -26.00
N GLY A 243 3.36 3.06 -27.05
CA GLY A 243 2.09 2.36 -27.29
C GLY A 243 1.75 1.34 -26.20
N ASN A 244 2.75 0.73 -25.58
CA ASN A 244 2.53 -0.28 -24.53
C ASN A 244 2.24 0.34 -23.15
N SER A 245 2.80 1.52 -22.85
CA SER A 245 2.51 2.24 -21.59
C SER A 245 1.04 2.62 -21.44
N THR A 246 0.38 3.00 -22.54
CA THR A 246 -1.03 3.42 -22.50
C THR A 246 -1.99 2.27 -22.19
N GLU A 247 -1.63 1.03 -22.53
CA GLU A 247 -2.45 -0.16 -22.22
C GLU A 247 -2.25 -0.66 -20.79
N GLN A 248 -1.03 -0.57 -20.24
CA GLN A 248 -0.75 -1.00 -18.87
C GLN A 248 -1.37 -0.07 -17.81
N ASP A 249 -1.43 1.24 -18.06
CA ASP A 249 -2.07 2.19 -17.13
C ASP A 249 -3.60 2.03 -17.07
N VAL A 250 -4.23 1.57 -18.17
CA VAL A 250 -5.68 1.30 -18.18
C VAL A 250 -6.03 0.04 -17.38
N LYS A 251 -5.14 -0.97 -17.34
CA LYS A 251 -5.37 -2.21 -16.57
C LYS A 251 -5.17 -2.06 -15.05
N LYS A 252 -4.52 -0.98 -14.59
CA LYS A 252 -4.27 -0.70 -13.17
C LYS A 252 -5.26 0.28 -12.53
N ARG A 253 -6.26 0.77 -13.28
CA ARG A 253 -7.39 1.58 -12.76
C ARG A 253 -8.61 0.74 -12.43
#